data_AF-A0A3D2P507-F1
#
_entry.id   AF-A0A3D2P507-F1
#
_cell.length_a   1.000
_cell.length_b   1.000
_cell.length_c   1.000
_cell.angle_alpha   90.00
_cell.angle_beta   90.00
_cell.angle_gamma   90.00
#
_symmetry.space_group_name_H-M   'P 1'
#
loop_
_entity.id
_entity.type
_entity.pdbx_description
1 polymer ?
#
loop_
_entity_poly.entity_id
_entity_poly.type
_entity_poly.pdbx_seq_one_letter_code
_entity_poly.pdbx_strand_id
1 'polypeptide(L)'
;GGSILGDKTRMDLLSRQDEAYIRPSPSGGFLGGVARHTRDAILLVEAAGYDVVLVETVGVGQSETAVAQLTDLFLLLLAPGGGDELQGIKRGIMELADIVIVNKADGDLLPAAERAVADHASALRLMKPRFNNWQAEVCKLSGLTGLGVPELWGKVTRATSALRQSGEFDQQRERQNLHAFRSELEAGIAQMLLSNPSVRADVMKLEAEVAGGLRKPASAVLEALGLIGFGPKA
;
A
#
# COMPACT_ATOMS: atom_id res chain seq x y z
N GLY A 1 -7.18 -11.54 -18.02
CA GLY A 1 -7.89 -12.72 -17.48
C GLY A 1 -6.98 -13.41 -16.50
N GLY A 2 -7.38 -13.49 -15.23
CA GLY A 2 -6.59 -14.08 -14.15
C GLY A 2 -7.01 -13.45 -12.82
N SER A 3 -7.29 -14.29 -11.82
CA SER A 3 -7.58 -13.94 -10.41
C SER A 3 -9.04 -13.75 -9.95
N ILE A 4 -10.08 -14.11 -10.71
CA ILE A 4 -11.45 -14.09 -10.12
C ILE A 4 -11.67 -15.22 -9.09
N LEU A 5 -11.01 -16.36 -9.26
CA LEU A 5 -11.28 -17.57 -8.45
C LEU A 5 -10.31 -17.78 -7.28
N GLY A 6 -9.04 -17.36 -7.42
CA GLY A 6 -8.00 -17.65 -6.42
C GLY A 6 -8.16 -16.93 -5.07
N ASP A 7 -8.73 -15.72 -5.06
CA ASP A 7 -8.95 -14.96 -3.83
C ASP A 7 -10.18 -15.45 -3.05
N LYS A 8 -11.26 -15.82 -3.75
CA LYS A 8 -12.47 -16.35 -3.10
C LYS A 8 -12.19 -17.70 -2.41
N THR A 9 -11.30 -18.52 -2.96
CA THR A 9 -10.92 -19.80 -2.31
C THR A 9 -10.13 -19.61 -1.00
N ARG A 10 -9.43 -18.48 -0.81
CA ARG A 10 -8.71 -18.18 0.45
C ARG A 10 -9.61 -17.58 1.53
N MET A 11 -10.75 -17.01 1.13
CA MET A 11 -11.71 -16.32 1.99
C MET A 11 -13.10 -16.95 1.86
N ASP A 12 -13.19 -18.28 1.99
CA ASP A 12 -14.41 -19.04 1.70
C ASP A 12 -15.64 -18.52 2.47
N LEU A 13 -15.51 -18.30 3.79
CA LEU A 13 -16.60 -17.80 4.62
C LEU A 13 -17.07 -16.39 4.22
N LEU A 14 -16.13 -15.48 3.97
CA LEU A 14 -16.42 -14.09 3.60
C LEU A 14 -17.01 -14.01 2.19
N SER A 15 -16.55 -14.86 1.27
CA SER A 15 -17.00 -14.89 -0.12
C SER A 15 -18.47 -15.27 -0.31
N ARG A 16 -19.11 -15.79 0.76
CA ARG A 16 -20.51 -16.19 0.82
C ARG A 16 -21.42 -15.17 1.51
N GLN A 17 -20.86 -14.10 2.07
CA GLN A 17 -21.64 -13.04 2.70
C GLN A 17 -22.10 -12.05 1.63
N ASP A 18 -23.39 -11.74 1.57
CA ASP A 18 -23.94 -10.79 0.60
C ASP A 18 -23.46 -9.36 0.89
N GLU A 19 -23.13 -9.08 2.15
CA GLU A 19 -22.57 -7.82 2.63
C GLU A 19 -21.07 -7.68 2.32
N ALA A 20 -20.42 -8.70 1.75
CA ALA A 20 -19.00 -8.68 1.43
C ALA A 20 -18.75 -8.65 -0.08
N TYR A 21 -17.87 -7.74 -0.51
CA TYR A 21 -17.43 -7.66 -1.89
C TYR A 21 -15.91 -7.85 -1.99
N ILE A 22 -15.48 -8.93 -2.65
CA ILE A 22 -14.07 -9.29 -2.83
C ILE A 22 -13.68 -9.06 -4.29
N ARG A 23 -12.67 -8.22 -4.51
CA ARG A 23 -12.15 -7.91 -5.86
C ARG A 23 -10.63 -8.10 -5.91
N PRO A 24 -10.11 -8.92 -6.83
CA PRO A 24 -8.68 -8.97 -7.12
C PRO A 24 -8.26 -7.66 -7.82
N SER A 25 -7.10 -7.12 -7.45
CA SER A 25 -6.55 -5.97 -8.17
C SER A 25 -5.89 -6.42 -9.50
N PRO A 26 -6.16 -5.75 -10.63
CA PRO A 26 -5.57 -6.13 -11.91
C PRO A 26 -4.06 -5.84 -11.90
N SER A 27 -3.27 -6.84 -12.26
CA SER A 27 -1.83 -6.70 -12.53
C SER A 27 -1.60 -5.99 -13.88
N GLY A 28 -1.81 -4.68 -13.93
CA GLY A 28 -1.39 -3.84 -15.06
C GLY A 28 0.14 -3.71 -15.11
N GLY A 29 0.74 -3.70 -16.31
CA GLY A 29 2.20 -3.82 -16.56
C GLY A 29 3.12 -2.72 -16.01
N PHE A 30 2.64 -1.84 -15.13
CA PHE A 30 3.42 -0.85 -14.40
C PHE A 30 2.91 -0.77 -12.95
N LEU A 31 3.83 -0.69 -11.97
CA LEU A 31 3.48 -0.63 -10.53
C LEU A 31 2.44 0.47 -10.21
N GLY A 32 2.50 1.61 -10.91
CA GLY A 32 1.55 2.72 -10.75
C GLY A 32 0.13 2.41 -11.27
N GLY A 33 -0.02 1.50 -12.23
CA GLY A 33 -1.32 1.10 -12.75
C GLY A 33 -2.17 0.40 -11.71
N VAL A 34 -1.58 -0.48 -10.91
CA VAL A 34 -2.30 -1.24 -9.86
C VAL A 34 -2.86 -0.29 -8.80
N ALA A 35 -2.03 0.62 -8.29
CA ALA A 35 -2.45 1.58 -7.26
C ALA A 35 -3.60 2.47 -7.73
N ARG A 36 -3.58 2.93 -8.99
CA ARG A 36 -4.67 3.72 -9.59
C ARG A 36 -5.98 2.94 -9.65
N HIS A 37 -5.97 1.74 -10.21
CA HIS A 37 -7.19 0.93 -10.31
C HIS A 37 -7.76 0.56 -8.93
N THR A 38 -6.89 0.31 -7.96
CA THR A 38 -7.32 0.09 -6.56
C THR A 38 -7.97 1.34 -5.99
N ARG A 39 -7.41 2.54 -6.22
CA ARG A 39 -8.01 3.82 -5.78
C ARG A 39 -9.43 4.01 -6.35
N ASP A 40 -9.59 3.80 -7.65
CA ASP A 40 -10.90 3.89 -8.30
C ASP A 40 -11.88 2.88 -7.71
N ALA A 41 -11.43 1.66 -7.43
CA ALA A 41 -12.26 0.63 -6.79
C ALA A 41 -12.69 1.02 -5.37
N ILE A 42 -11.79 1.61 -4.57
CA ILE A 42 -12.10 2.13 -3.22
C ILE A 42 -13.22 3.17 -3.31
N LEU A 43 -13.08 4.16 -4.19
CA LEU A 43 -14.10 5.22 -4.36
C LEU A 43 -15.46 4.65 -4.79
N LEU A 44 -15.46 3.64 -5.66
CA LEU A 44 -16.70 2.99 -6.11
C LEU A 44 -17.40 2.22 -4.98
N VAL A 45 -16.66 1.50 -4.13
CA VAL A 45 -17.28 0.76 -3.02
C VAL A 45 -17.72 1.70 -1.90
N GLU A 46 -16.97 2.77 -1.61
CA GLU A 46 -17.41 3.83 -0.69
C GLU A 46 -18.73 4.46 -1.19
N ALA A 47 -18.81 4.79 -2.49
CA ALA A 47 -20.04 5.33 -3.10
C ALA A 47 -21.21 4.34 -3.13
N ALA A 48 -20.92 3.04 -3.16
CA ALA A 48 -21.91 1.97 -3.07
C ALA A 48 -22.41 1.71 -1.64
N GLY A 49 -21.88 2.43 -0.64
CA GLY A 49 -22.32 2.36 0.75
C GLY A 49 -21.53 1.40 1.63
N TYR A 50 -20.41 0.86 1.16
CA TYR A 50 -19.49 0.12 2.03
C TYR A 50 -18.77 1.09 2.96
N ASP A 51 -18.85 0.83 4.26
CA ASP A 51 -18.26 1.65 5.33
C ASP A 51 -16.88 1.15 5.77
N VAL A 52 -16.53 -0.10 5.42
CA VAL A 52 -15.24 -0.72 5.69
C VAL A 52 -14.62 -1.22 4.39
N VAL A 53 -13.42 -0.74 4.08
CA VAL A 53 -12.65 -1.18 2.90
C VAL A 53 -11.31 -1.74 3.36
N LEU A 54 -11.07 -3.02 3.08
CA LEU A 54 -9.80 -3.70 3.37
C LEU A 54 -8.99 -3.82 2.08
N VAL A 55 -7.74 -3.36 2.12
CA VAL A 55 -6.79 -3.44 1.00
C VAL A 55 -5.62 -4.31 1.42
N GLU A 56 -5.50 -5.50 0.81
CA GLU A 56 -4.43 -6.46 1.08
C GLU A 56 -3.29 -6.30 0.05
N THR A 57 -2.04 -6.39 0.49
CA THR A 57 -0.89 -6.54 -0.41
C THR A 57 -0.77 -7.98 -0.90
N VAL A 58 -0.42 -8.18 -2.17
CA VAL A 58 -0.28 -9.53 -2.75
C VAL A 58 1.19 -9.76 -3.14
N GLY A 59 1.95 -10.43 -2.27
CA GLY A 59 3.30 -10.95 -2.58
C GLY A 59 4.47 -9.96 -2.52
N VAL A 60 5.59 -10.35 -3.15
CA VAL A 60 6.89 -9.64 -3.10
C VAL A 60 6.95 -8.44 -4.04
N GLY A 61 7.11 -7.24 -3.48
CA GLY A 61 7.30 -5.99 -4.22
C GLY A 61 7.12 -4.78 -3.30
N GLN A 62 7.47 -3.57 -3.76
CA GLN A 62 7.30 -2.29 -3.04
C GLN A 62 5.81 -1.86 -2.95
N SER A 63 4.95 -2.80 -2.57
CA SER A 63 3.50 -2.64 -2.57
C SER A 63 2.97 -2.08 -1.25
N GLU A 64 3.76 -2.17 -0.17
CA GLU A 64 3.39 -1.73 1.17
C GLU A 64 3.24 -0.21 1.23
N THR A 65 4.21 0.53 0.68
CA THR A 65 4.12 1.99 0.60
C THR A 65 2.95 2.42 -0.28
N ALA A 66 2.69 1.72 -1.39
CA ALA A 66 1.56 2.02 -2.25
C ALA A 66 0.22 1.82 -1.51
N VAL A 67 0.07 0.72 -0.78
CA VAL A 67 -1.14 0.46 0.04
C VAL A 67 -1.28 1.48 1.16
N ALA A 68 -0.20 1.87 1.85
CA ALA A 68 -0.24 2.93 2.86
C ALA A 68 -0.65 4.31 2.29
N GLN A 69 -0.42 4.55 0.99
CA GLN A 69 -0.89 5.74 0.27
C GLN A 69 -2.35 5.63 -0.24
N LEU A 70 -3.00 4.49 -0.01
CA LEU A 70 -4.40 4.23 -0.38
C LEU A 70 -5.32 4.08 0.83
N THR A 71 -4.79 3.80 2.03
CA THR A 71 -5.58 3.50 3.22
C THR A 71 -5.39 4.51 4.35
N ASP A 72 -6.41 4.65 5.20
CA ASP A 72 -6.36 5.54 6.36
C ASP A 72 -5.48 4.98 7.49
N LEU A 73 -5.53 3.66 7.68
CA LEU A 73 -4.71 2.91 8.64
C LEU A 73 -3.94 1.81 7.90
N PHE A 74 -2.73 1.52 8.37
CA PHE A 74 -1.89 0.45 7.88
C PHE A 74 -1.65 -0.59 8.98
N LEU A 75 -2.11 -1.82 8.75
CA LEU A 75 -2.04 -2.93 9.70
C LEU A 75 -0.94 -3.90 9.23
N LEU A 76 0.04 -4.16 10.10
CA LEU A 76 1.14 -5.07 9.81
C LEU A 76 0.95 -6.40 10.51
N LEU A 77 0.82 -7.49 9.75
CA LEU A 77 0.65 -8.84 10.28
C LEU A 77 1.99 -9.60 10.31
N LEU A 78 2.37 -10.12 11.49
CA LEU A 78 3.61 -10.83 11.77
C LEU A 78 3.33 -12.24 12.32
N ALA A 79 4.29 -13.15 12.21
CA ALA A 79 4.21 -14.49 12.78
C ALA A 79 4.94 -14.57 14.15
N PRO A 80 4.58 -15.51 15.03
CA PRO A 80 5.31 -15.73 16.28
C PRO A 80 6.66 -16.40 15.99
N GLY A 81 7.73 -15.91 16.61
CA GLY A 81 9.00 -16.65 16.70
C GLY A 81 10.02 -16.38 15.58
N GLY A 82 9.80 -15.39 14.71
CA GLY A 82 10.84 -14.87 13.84
C GLY A 82 11.81 -13.97 14.61
N GLY A 83 12.74 -14.55 15.37
CA GLY A 83 13.74 -13.79 16.15
C GLY A 83 14.62 -12.85 15.30
N ASP A 84 14.68 -13.09 13.98
CA ASP A 84 15.36 -12.24 12.97
C ASP A 84 14.40 -11.34 12.17
N GLU A 85 13.09 -11.36 12.45
CA GLU A 85 12.11 -10.55 11.70
C GLU A 85 12.27 -9.05 11.97
N LEU A 86 12.85 -8.63 13.08
CA LEU A 86 13.20 -7.21 13.28
C LEU A 86 14.31 -6.74 12.31
N GLN A 87 15.16 -7.65 11.82
CA GLN A 87 16.11 -7.38 10.72
C GLN A 87 15.49 -7.60 9.33
N GLY A 88 14.54 -8.54 9.20
CA GLY A 88 13.86 -8.86 7.93
C GLY A 88 12.71 -7.92 7.54
N ILE A 89 11.98 -7.39 8.53
CA ILE A 89 11.03 -6.30 8.33
C ILE A 89 11.89 -5.06 8.08
N LYS A 90 11.88 -4.61 6.82
CA LYS A 90 12.54 -3.34 6.45
C LYS A 90 12.08 -2.29 7.45
N ARG A 91 13.02 -1.61 8.10
CA ARG A 91 12.74 -0.50 9.03
C ARG A 91 11.64 0.45 8.52
N GLY A 92 11.59 0.69 7.20
CA GLY A 92 10.55 1.49 6.56
C GLY A 92 9.12 0.95 6.60
N ILE A 93 8.87 -0.35 6.75
CA ILE A 93 7.51 -0.92 6.87
C ILE A 93 6.97 -0.76 8.29
N MET A 94 7.82 -0.97 9.30
CA MET A 94 7.43 -0.72 10.71
C MET A 94 7.04 0.75 10.93
N GLU A 95 7.72 1.68 10.26
CA GLU A 95 7.42 3.12 10.31
C GLU A 95 6.05 3.48 9.69
N LEU A 96 5.49 2.61 8.84
CA LEU A 96 4.16 2.80 8.26
C LEU A 96 3.05 2.23 9.14
N ALA A 97 3.36 1.31 10.06
CA ALA A 97 2.37 0.55 10.82
C ALA A 97 1.68 1.38 11.90
N ASP A 98 0.35 1.44 11.82
CA ASP A 98 -0.50 2.05 12.84
C ASP A 98 -0.92 1.01 13.89
N ILE A 99 -1.01 -0.26 13.48
CA ILE A 99 -1.22 -1.40 14.37
C ILE A 99 -0.36 -2.56 13.87
N VAL A 100 0.44 -3.14 14.78
CA VAL A 100 1.18 -4.38 14.52
C VAL A 100 0.42 -5.54 15.16
N ILE A 101 0.29 -6.63 14.42
CA ILE A 101 -0.51 -7.79 14.78
C ILE A 101 0.38 -9.01 14.74
N VAL A 102 0.60 -9.65 15.89
CA VAL A 102 1.25 -10.95 15.97
C VAL A 102 0.17 -12.04 15.84
N ASN A 103 0.07 -12.64 14.65
CA ASN A 103 -0.89 -13.70 14.35
C ASN A 103 -0.45 -15.05 14.94
N LYS A 104 -1.27 -16.10 14.80
CA LYS A 104 -1.00 -17.47 15.29
C LYS A 104 -0.70 -17.53 16.79
N ALA A 105 -1.31 -16.64 17.57
CA ALA A 105 -1.17 -16.60 19.01
C ALA A 105 -2.08 -17.64 19.68
N ASP A 106 -1.82 -18.91 19.37
CA ASP A 106 -2.57 -20.07 19.83
C ASP A 106 -1.65 -21.30 19.94
N GLY A 107 -2.12 -22.31 20.67
CA GLY A 107 -1.37 -23.56 20.90
C GLY A 107 0.05 -23.32 21.41
N ASP A 108 1.00 -24.08 20.85
CA ASP A 108 2.41 -24.05 21.23
C ASP A 108 3.12 -22.73 20.85
N LEU A 109 2.52 -21.93 19.97
CA LEU A 109 3.08 -20.64 19.52
C LEU A 109 2.69 -19.47 20.43
N LEU A 110 1.72 -19.64 21.34
CA LEU A 110 1.25 -18.56 22.22
C LEU A 110 2.40 -17.91 23.04
N PRO A 111 3.32 -18.66 23.69
CA PRO A 111 4.43 -18.06 24.42
C PRO A 111 5.42 -17.30 23.52
N ALA A 112 5.59 -17.72 22.27
CA ALA A 112 6.40 -16.99 21.30
C ALA A 112 5.71 -15.70 20.84
N ALA A 113 4.39 -15.75 20.66
CA ALA A 113 3.59 -14.59 20.27
C ALA A 113 3.61 -13.51 21.35
N GLU A 114 3.52 -13.90 22.63
CA GLU A 114 3.59 -12.98 23.76
C GLU A 114 4.92 -12.24 23.85
N ARG A 115 6.03 -12.96 23.62
CA ARG A 115 7.36 -12.35 23.54
C ARG A 115 7.46 -11.37 22.37
N ALA A 116 7.02 -11.77 21.18
CA ALA A 116 7.04 -10.89 20.01
C ALA A 116 6.21 -9.62 20.23
N VAL A 117 5.03 -9.72 20.88
CA VAL A 117 4.24 -8.53 21.24
C VAL A 117 5.03 -7.59 22.14
N ALA A 118 5.70 -8.12 23.18
CA ALA A 118 6.49 -7.30 24.10
C ALA A 118 7.69 -6.63 23.40
N ASP A 119 8.38 -7.37 22.53
CA ASP A 119 9.54 -6.88 21.78
C ASP A 119 9.14 -5.77 20.81
N HIS A 120 8.09 -5.98 20.00
CA HIS A 120 7.61 -4.98 19.06
C HIS A 120 6.98 -3.77 19.76
N ALA A 121 6.27 -3.97 20.87
CA ALA A 121 5.73 -2.85 21.65
C ALA A 121 6.84 -1.98 22.23
N SER A 122 7.95 -2.59 22.66
CA SER A 122 9.13 -1.88 23.14
C SER A 122 9.81 -1.11 22.00
N ALA A 123 9.94 -1.72 20.83
CA ALA A 123 10.53 -1.08 19.65
C ALA A 123 9.70 0.12 19.16
N LEU A 124 8.38 -0.01 19.05
CA LEU A 124 7.48 1.06 18.58
C LEU A 124 7.51 2.30 19.50
N ARG A 125 7.73 2.13 20.81
CA ARG A 125 7.87 3.25 21.75
C ARG A 125 9.10 4.12 21.48
N LEU A 126 10.12 3.57 20.83
CA LEU A 126 11.34 4.30 20.46
C LEU A 126 11.22 4.97 19.09
N MET A 127 10.17 4.65 18.32
CA MET A 127 9.94 5.18 16.99
C MET A 127 9.08 6.42 17.06
N LYS A 128 9.33 7.37 16.14
CA LYS A 128 8.45 8.52 15.98
C LYS A 128 7.11 8.02 15.43
N PRO A 129 5.97 8.36 16.05
CA PRO A 129 4.68 7.97 15.53
C PRO A 129 4.40 8.68 14.20
N ARG A 130 3.67 7.99 13.31
CA ARG A 130 3.22 8.51 12.02
C ARG A 130 2.24 9.68 12.17
N PHE A 131 1.43 9.62 13.22
CA PHE A 131 0.44 10.63 13.58
C PHE A 131 0.75 11.20 14.96
N ASN A 132 0.38 12.46 15.19
CA ASN A 132 0.61 13.10 16.49
C ASN A 132 -0.38 12.59 17.54
N ASN A 133 -1.59 12.20 17.14
CA ASN A 133 -2.66 11.78 18.04
C ASN A 133 -2.90 10.26 18.05
N TRP A 134 -2.00 9.48 17.46
CA TRP A 134 -2.04 8.02 17.54
C TRP A 134 -0.63 7.44 17.67
N GLN A 135 -0.41 6.70 18.77
CA GLN A 135 0.79 5.89 18.93
C GLN A 135 0.48 4.49 18.41
N ALA A 136 1.35 3.98 17.54
CA ALA A 136 1.20 2.63 17.00
C ALA A 136 1.11 1.59 18.13
N GLU A 137 0.11 0.73 18.07
CA GLU A 137 -0.15 -0.30 19.07
C GLU A 137 0.24 -1.70 18.55
N VAL A 138 0.61 -2.61 19.45
CA VAL A 138 0.82 -4.03 19.13
C VAL A 138 -0.29 -4.87 19.76
N CYS A 139 -0.76 -5.88 19.05
CA CYS A 139 -1.70 -6.86 19.56
C CYS A 139 -1.35 -8.27 19.07
N LYS A 140 -1.96 -9.27 19.68
CA LYS A 140 -1.88 -10.66 19.24
C LYS A 140 -3.25 -11.17 18.87
N LEU A 141 -3.32 -12.06 17.88
CA LEU A 141 -4.55 -12.75 17.51
C LEU A 141 -4.25 -14.14 16.94
N SER A 142 -5.29 -14.96 16.83
CA SER A 142 -5.28 -16.20 16.08
C SER A 142 -6.29 -16.09 14.93
N GLY A 143 -5.79 -15.90 13.71
CA GLY A 143 -6.65 -15.83 12.53
C GLY A 143 -7.41 -17.14 12.27
N LEU A 144 -6.87 -18.27 12.76
CA LEU A 144 -7.50 -19.58 12.62
C LEU A 144 -8.71 -19.75 13.55
N THR A 145 -8.59 -19.31 14.81
CA THR A 145 -9.64 -19.51 15.82
C THR A 145 -10.55 -18.29 16.00
N GLY A 146 -10.14 -17.13 15.46
CA GLY A 146 -10.83 -15.85 15.65
C GLY A 146 -10.49 -15.13 16.97
N LEU A 147 -9.67 -15.73 17.84
CA LEU A 147 -9.23 -15.10 19.10
C LEU A 147 -8.49 -13.78 18.81
N GLY A 148 -8.85 -12.69 19.50
CA GLY A 148 -8.17 -11.40 19.36
C GLY A 148 -8.72 -10.50 18.23
N VAL A 149 -9.61 -11.01 17.37
CA VAL A 149 -10.20 -10.23 16.26
C VAL A 149 -11.10 -9.09 16.77
N PRO A 150 -12.01 -9.29 17.75
CA PRO A 150 -12.79 -8.19 18.33
C PRO A 150 -11.92 -7.10 18.96
N GLU A 151 -10.83 -7.50 19.64
CA GLU A 151 -9.89 -6.57 20.27
C GLU A 151 -9.12 -5.75 19.24
N LEU A 152 -8.70 -6.38 18.13
CA LEU A 152 -8.12 -5.69 16.98
C LEU A 152 -9.10 -4.65 16.42
N TRP A 153 -10.37 -5.03 16.20
CA TRP A 153 -11.37 -4.10 15.68
C TRP A 153 -11.60 -2.91 16.62
N GLY A 154 -11.58 -3.16 17.93
CA GLY A 154 -11.62 -2.10 18.95
C GLY A 154 -10.43 -1.13 18.83
N LYS A 155 -9.23 -1.61 18.50
CA LYS A 155 -8.04 -0.76 18.25
C LYS A 155 -8.21 0.08 16.99
N VAL A 156 -8.65 -0.54 15.88
CA VAL A 156 -8.95 0.15 14.61
C VAL A 156 -9.96 1.29 14.82
N THR A 157 -11.02 1.03 15.57
CA THR A 157 -12.06 2.03 15.86
C THR A 157 -11.52 3.19 16.70
N ARG A 158 -10.69 2.91 17.72
CA ARG A 158 -10.05 3.96 18.53
C ARG A 158 -9.08 4.80 17.71
N ALA A 159 -8.24 4.18 16.89
CA ALA A 159 -7.32 4.87 16.00
C ALA A 159 -8.08 5.81 15.06
N THR A 160 -9.10 5.28 14.39
CA THR A 160 -9.96 6.05 13.48
C THR A 160 -10.63 7.23 14.19
N SER A 161 -11.17 7.01 15.39
CA SER A 161 -11.79 8.07 16.19
C SER A 161 -10.79 9.15 16.59
N ALA A 162 -9.59 8.77 17.04
CA ALA A 162 -8.54 9.72 17.42
C ALA A 162 -8.10 10.59 16.24
N LEU A 163 -7.87 9.98 15.07
CA LEU A 163 -7.48 10.70 13.86
C LEU A 163 -8.60 11.60 13.31
N ARG A 164 -9.87 11.19 13.43
CA ARG A 164 -11.01 12.03 13.04
C ARG A 164 -11.16 13.23 13.99
N GLN A 165 -11.03 13.02 15.29
CA GLN A 165 -11.12 14.10 16.29
C GLN A 165 -9.98 15.11 16.16
N SER A 166 -8.77 14.67 15.77
CA SER A 166 -7.64 15.56 15.54
C SER A 166 -7.64 16.23 14.17
N GLY A 167 -8.50 15.80 13.25
CA GLY A 167 -8.50 16.20 11.84
C GLY A 167 -7.37 15.58 11.01
N GLU A 168 -6.51 14.73 11.60
CA GLU A 168 -5.43 14.06 10.88
C GLU A 168 -5.94 13.04 9.85
N PHE A 169 -7.15 12.52 10.04
CA PHE A 169 -7.82 11.61 9.10
C PHE A 169 -8.02 12.27 7.73
N ASP A 170 -8.67 13.44 7.70
CA ASP A 170 -8.94 14.16 6.46
C ASP A 170 -7.65 14.72 5.83
N GLN A 171 -6.74 15.25 6.66
CA GLN A 171 -5.42 15.71 6.19
C GLN A 171 -4.61 14.59 5.54
N GLN A 172 -4.71 13.35 6.05
CA GLN A 172 -4.04 12.21 5.45
C GLN A 172 -4.63 11.89 4.08
N ARG A 173 -5.96 11.89 3.93
CA ARG A 173 -6.62 11.70 2.64
C ARG A 173 -6.28 12.80 1.63
N GLU A 174 -6.19 14.06 2.07
CA GLU A 174 -5.73 15.18 1.23
C GLU A 174 -4.30 14.96 0.71
N ARG A 175 -3.37 14.56 1.58
CA ARG A 175 -1.99 14.23 1.19
C ARG A 175 -1.95 13.07 0.19
N GLN A 176 -2.74 12.03 0.43
CA GLN A 176 -2.83 10.88 -0.46
C GLN A 176 -3.40 11.28 -1.83
N ASN A 177 -4.42 12.15 -1.88
CA ASN A 177 -5.00 12.66 -3.12
C ASN A 177 -3.98 13.49 -3.93
N LEU A 178 -3.23 14.37 -3.27
CA LEU A 178 -2.16 15.12 -3.92
C LEU A 178 -1.05 14.20 -4.46
N HIS A 179 -0.68 13.18 -3.69
CA HIS A 179 0.31 12.19 -4.13
C HIS A 179 -0.17 11.41 -5.36
N ALA A 180 -1.45 11.02 -5.38
CA ALA A 180 -2.06 10.35 -6.51
C ALA A 180 -2.08 11.22 -7.76
N PHE A 181 -2.52 12.47 -7.62
CA PHE A 181 -2.52 13.44 -8.73
C PHE A 181 -1.14 13.58 -9.36
N ARG A 182 -0.09 13.74 -8.54
CA ARG A 182 1.29 13.87 -9.04
C ARG A 182 1.74 12.59 -9.76
N SER A 183 1.49 11.43 -9.17
CA SER A 183 1.83 10.14 -9.77
C SER A 183 1.11 9.91 -11.10
N GLU A 184 -0.16 10.28 -11.19
CA GLU A 184 -0.96 10.17 -12.42
C GLU A 184 -0.53 11.18 -13.49
N LEU A 185 -0.14 12.39 -13.09
CA LEU A 185 0.41 13.38 -14.00
C LEU A 185 1.71 12.88 -14.64
N GLU A 186 2.65 12.37 -13.83
CA GLU A 186 3.91 11.80 -14.31
C GLU A 186 3.68 10.61 -15.25
N ALA A 187 2.82 9.68 -14.86
CA ALA A 187 2.48 8.52 -15.68
C ALA A 187 1.78 8.93 -16.99
N GLY A 188 0.88 9.92 -16.95
CA GLY A 188 0.17 10.43 -18.11
C GLY A 188 1.10 11.07 -19.13
N ILE A 189 2.06 11.89 -18.69
CA ILE A 189 3.08 12.48 -19.57
C ILE A 189 3.91 11.39 -20.25
N ALA A 190 4.37 10.40 -19.48
CA ALA A 190 5.13 9.28 -20.02
C ALA A 190 4.30 8.47 -21.05
N GLN A 191 3.03 8.23 -20.75
CA GLN A 191 2.12 7.52 -21.66
C GLN A 191 1.88 8.29 -22.96
N MET A 192 1.72 9.62 -22.88
CA MET A 192 1.58 10.48 -24.06
C MET A 192 2.81 10.40 -24.97
N LEU A 193 4.02 10.40 -24.40
CA LEU A 193 5.26 10.22 -25.16
C LEU A 193 5.33 8.84 -25.83
N LEU A 194 5.13 7.77 -25.07
CA LEU A 194 5.32 6.40 -25.53
C LEU A 194 4.24 5.96 -26.53
N SER A 195 3.04 6.53 -26.44
CA SER A 195 1.90 6.18 -27.30
C SER A 195 1.80 7.07 -28.54
N ASN A 196 2.55 8.16 -28.63
CA ASN A 196 2.46 9.09 -29.75
C ASN A 196 3.23 8.55 -30.98
N PRO A 197 2.54 8.18 -32.07
CA PRO A 197 3.18 7.61 -33.26
C PRO A 197 4.18 8.55 -33.93
N SER A 198 4.01 9.87 -33.80
CA SER A 198 4.85 10.86 -34.48
C SER A 198 6.24 11.00 -33.86
N VAL A 199 6.42 10.61 -32.59
CA VAL A 199 7.68 10.76 -31.84
C VAL A 199 8.27 9.41 -31.41
N ARG A 200 7.54 8.31 -31.64
CA ARG A 200 7.91 6.97 -31.16
C ARG A 200 9.30 6.52 -31.63
N ALA A 201 9.63 6.80 -32.90
CA ALA A 201 10.93 6.43 -33.47
C ALA A 201 12.08 7.18 -32.79
N ASP A 202 11.89 8.48 -32.51
CA ASP A 202 12.88 9.31 -31.83
C ASP A 202 13.05 8.89 -30.36
N VAL A 203 11.95 8.57 -29.67
CA VAL A 203 12.00 8.04 -28.29
C VAL A 203 12.76 6.70 -28.25
N MET A 204 12.48 5.77 -29.15
CA MET A 204 13.21 4.49 -29.24
C MET A 204 14.70 4.68 -29.48
N LYS A 205 15.06 5.68 -30.30
CA LYS A 205 16.47 6.04 -30.53
C LYS A 205 17.13 6.56 -29.24
N LEU A 206 16.46 7.47 -28.51
CA LEU A 206 16.95 7.98 -27.24
C LEU A 206 17.12 6.86 -26.19
N GLU A 207 16.18 5.92 -26.13
CA GLU A 207 16.30 4.73 -25.26
C GLU A 207 17.55 3.90 -25.59
N ALA A 208 17.82 3.66 -26.88
CA ALA A 208 19.01 2.94 -27.32
C ALA A 208 20.32 3.69 -26.99
N GLU A 209 20.35 5.01 -27.18
CA GLU A 209 21.51 5.85 -26.83
C GLU A 209 21.78 5.84 -25.32
N VAL A 210 20.73 5.88 -24.48
CA VAL A 210 20.86 5.79 -23.02
C VAL A 210 21.35 4.41 -22.61
N ALA A 211 20.76 3.33 -23.16
CA ALA A 211 21.15 1.96 -22.85
C ALA A 211 22.61 1.68 -23.26
N GLY A 212 23.07 2.27 -24.37
CA GLY A 212 24.46 2.19 -24.83
C GLY A 212 25.43 3.14 -24.11
N GLY A 213 24.97 3.98 -23.19
CA GLY A 213 25.80 4.96 -22.46
C GLY A 213 26.27 6.15 -23.30
N LEU A 214 25.72 6.35 -24.50
CA LEU A 214 26.05 7.45 -25.41
C LEU A 214 25.39 8.77 -24.99
N ARG A 215 24.33 8.70 -24.19
CA ARG A 215 23.59 9.85 -23.68
C ARG A 215 23.21 9.65 -22.22
N LYS A 216 23.23 10.74 -21.44
CA LYS A 216 22.79 10.70 -20.05
C LYS A 216 21.25 10.60 -19.97
N PRO A 217 20.68 9.84 -19.02
CA PRO A 217 19.23 9.72 -18.87
C PRO A 217 18.52 11.09 -18.76
N ALA A 218 19.03 11.99 -17.92
CA ALA A 218 18.42 13.30 -17.71
C ALA A 218 18.33 14.16 -18.99
N SER A 219 19.38 14.14 -19.83
CA SER A 219 19.36 14.89 -21.09
C SER A 219 18.44 14.24 -22.13
N ALA A 220 18.37 12.91 -22.16
CA ALA A 220 17.45 12.20 -23.04
C ALA A 220 15.98 12.49 -22.69
N VAL A 221 15.64 12.57 -21.40
CA VAL A 221 14.28 12.92 -20.94
C VAL A 221 13.89 14.34 -21.37
N LEU A 222 14.79 15.32 -21.22
CA LEU A 222 14.51 16.70 -21.66
C LEU A 222 14.28 16.79 -23.17
N GLU A 223 15.07 16.06 -23.97
CA GLU A 223 14.88 16.00 -25.42
C GLU A 223 13.56 15.32 -25.78
N ALA A 224 13.23 14.19 -25.15
CA ALA A 224 11.96 13.51 -25.33
C ALA A 224 10.77 14.42 -25.02
N LEU A 225 10.79 15.17 -23.91
CA LEU A 225 9.77 16.16 -23.57
C LEU A 225 9.67 17.29 -24.61
N GLY A 226 10.80 17.67 -25.22
CA GLY A 226 10.85 18.63 -26.33
C GLY A 226 10.05 18.17 -27.55
N LEU A 227 10.04 16.86 -27.85
CA LEU A 227 9.34 16.29 -29.01
C LEU A 227 7.82 16.49 -28.97
N ILE A 228 7.24 16.65 -27.79
CA ILE A 228 5.81 16.89 -27.58
C ILE A 228 5.49 18.34 -27.17
N GLY A 229 6.43 19.26 -27.38
CA GLY A 229 6.22 20.69 -27.17
C GLY A 229 6.42 21.19 -25.73
N PHE A 230 6.99 20.37 -24.83
CA PHE A 230 7.36 20.76 -23.46
C PHE A 230 8.84 21.16 -23.33
N GLY A 231 9.50 21.49 -24.44
CA GLY A 231 10.86 22.05 -24.42
C GLY A 231 10.88 23.47 -23.83
N PRO A 232 12.03 23.93 -23.31
CA PRO A 232 12.19 25.33 -22.94
C PRO A 232 11.83 26.20 -24.16
N LYS A 233 10.91 27.15 -23.97
CA LYS A 233 10.67 28.18 -24.98
C LYS A 233 11.99 28.93 -25.19
N ALA A 234 12.46 28.95 -26.42
CA ALA A 234 13.57 29.80 -26.85
C ALA A 234 13.25 31.27 -26.59
#